data_AF-A0A0V1H3I8-F1
#
_entry.id   AF-A0A0V1H3I8-F1
#
_cell.length_a   1.000
_cell.length_b   1.000
_cell.length_c   1.000
_cell.angle_alpha   90.00
_cell.angle_beta   90.00
_cell.angle_gamma   90.00
#
_symmetry.space_group_name_H-M   'P 1'
#
loop_
_entity.id
_entity.type
_entity.pdbx_description
1 polymer ?
#
loop_
_entity_poly.entity_id
_entity_poly.type
_entity_poly.pdbx_seq_one_letter_code
_entity_poly.pdbx_strand_id
1 'polypeptide(L)'
;MVTSNSDTPKEKRRCSVMCRLSNAEQIHRASCLPDIDSFSSGASPQSNGFTEAAVELTKKRIAVSWTSESFDEDKFSTSILLYKNVPCQEGASPAMLALNRPIEDCLPMHDTTFAVEWRWEVSAQEQQKEGEKERQVYYYNLHTQELTPLKISAQVLVQHRITKKWSTRVS
;
A
#
# COMPACT_ATOMS: atom_id res chain seq x y z
N MET A 1 12.97 -56.47 26.31
CA MET A 1 13.48 -55.16 26.77
C MET A 1 13.76 -54.35 25.50
N VAL A 2 12.91 -53.47 24.96
CA VAL A 2 12.26 -52.24 25.51
C VAL A 2 13.26 -51.50 26.39
N THR A 3 13.81 -50.34 26.01
CA THR A 3 13.18 -49.01 25.76
C THR A 3 13.99 -48.22 24.71
N SER A 4 13.45 -47.60 23.64
CA SER A 4 12.52 -46.47 23.50
C SER A 4 13.07 -45.07 23.87
N ASN A 5 12.83 -44.13 22.94
CA ASN A 5 12.76 -42.65 23.03
C ASN A 5 14.02 -41.89 22.56
N SER A 6 13.93 -40.85 21.72
CA SER A 6 12.78 -40.14 21.16
C SER A 6 13.25 -39.18 20.07
N ASP A 7 12.73 -39.34 18.85
CA ASP A 7 12.78 -38.31 17.80
C ASP A 7 11.86 -37.15 18.21
N THR A 8 12.45 -36.00 18.52
CA THR A 8 11.72 -34.75 18.71
C THR A 8 11.40 -34.13 17.33
N PRO A 9 10.13 -33.93 16.95
CA PRO A 9 9.81 -33.21 15.73
C PRO A 9 10.12 -31.73 15.95
N LYS A 10 11.00 -31.19 15.10
CA LYS A 10 11.31 -29.75 15.04
C LYS A 10 10.00 -28.98 14.89
N GLU A 11 9.66 -28.25 15.94
CA GLU A 11 8.54 -27.34 16.03
C GLU A 11 8.60 -26.36 14.84
N LYS A 12 7.74 -26.59 13.85
CA LYS A 12 7.53 -25.68 12.72
C LYS A 12 6.95 -24.39 13.29
N ARG A 13 7.82 -23.45 13.64
CA ARG A 13 7.43 -22.06 13.90
C ARG A 13 6.63 -21.60 12.68
N ARG A 14 5.33 -21.37 12.90
CA ARG A 14 4.46 -20.70 11.92
C ARG A 14 5.15 -19.41 11.53
N CYS A 15 5.59 -19.32 10.27
CA CYS A 15 6.03 -18.08 9.68
C CYS A 15 4.77 -17.22 9.50
N SER A 16 4.34 -16.56 10.57
CA SER A 16 3.44 -15.42 10.47
C SER A 16 4.29 -14.25 9.97
N VAL A 17 4.62 -14.26 8.68
CA VAL A 17 5.03 -13.02 7.98
C VAL A 17 3.75 -12.21 7.83
N MET A 18 3.32 -11.61 8.95
CA MET A 18 2.49 -10.43 8.87
C MET A 18 3.37 -9.41 8.16
N CYS A 19 3.05 -9.13 6.89
CA CYS A 19 3.55 -7.98 6.18
C CYS A 19 2.98 -6.73 6.90
N ARG A 20 3.50 -6.45 8.10
CA ARG A 20 3.39 -5.13 8.71
C ARG A 20 4.40 -4.30 7.95
N LEU A 21 3.98 -3.80 6.80
CA LEU A 21 4.65 -2.68 6.16
C LEU A 21 4.85 -1.63 7.25
N SER A 22 6.06 -1.11 7.38
CA SER A 22 6.30 0.02 8.26
C SER A 22 5.35 1.17 7.86
N ASN A 23 4.97 2.02 8.81
CA ASN A 23 4.09 3.17 8.48
C ASN A 23 4.66 4.02 7.33
N ALA A 24 5.98 4.04 7.14
CA ALA A 24 6.64 4.72 6.02
C ALA A 24 6.35 4.05 4.66
N GLU A 25 6.42 2.72 4.57
CA GLU A 25 6.12 1.97 3.33
C GLU A 25 4.63 2.03 2.94
N GLN A 26 3.74 2.18 3.93
CA GLN A 26 2.31 2.37 3.69
C GLN A 26 2.02 3.77 3.10
N ILE A 27 2.68 4.81 3.63
CA ILE A 27 2.61 6.18 3.11
C ILE A 27 3.22 6.25 1.69
N HIS A 28 4.31 5.52 1.45
CA HIS A 28 5.00 5.42 0.18
C HIS A 28 4.09 4.87 -0.93
N ARG A 29 3.45 3.72 -0.69
CA ARG A 29 2.54 3.14 -1.69
C ARG A 29 1.37 4.07 -1.97
N ALA A 30 0.68 4.60 -0.95
CA ALA A 30 -0.52 5.45 -1.07
C ALA A 30 -0.39 6.69 -2.00
N SER A 31 0.83 7.08 -2.40
CA SER A 31 1.11 8.18 -3.33
C SER A 31 1.00 7.82 -4.82
N CYS A 32 1.05 6.54 -5.17
CA CYS A 32 1.02 6.07 -6.56
C CYS A 32 -0.43 5.84 -7.01
N LEU A 33 -0.94 6.67 -7.93
CA LEU A 33 -2.35 6.65 -8.35
C LEU A 33 -2.88 5.23 -8.66
N PRO A 34 -4.01 4.82 -8.07
CA PRO A 34 -4.67 3.56 -8.43
C PRO A 34 -5.56 3.70 -9.67
N ASP A 35 -5.74 2.59 -10.40
CA ASP A 35 -6.80 2.44 -11.40
C ASP A 35 -8.19 2.53 -10.73
N ILE A 36 -9.05 3.41 -11.25
CA ILE A 36 -10.20 3.97 -10.51
C ILE A 36 -11.42 3.02 -10.49
N ASP A 37 -11.43 1.94 -11.30
CA ASP A 37 -12.63 1.11 -11.53
C ASP A 37 -12.51 -0.37 -11.10
N SER A 38 -11.82 -0.67 -10.00
CA SER A 38 -11.70 -2.04 -9.48
C SER A 38 -12.32 -2.20 -8.09
N PHE A 39 -13.50 -2.86 -8.02
CA PHE A 39 -14.10 -3.23 -6.73
C PHE A 39 -13.32 -4.40 -6.11
N SER A 40 -12.79 -4.19 -4.89
CA SER A 40 -12.08 -5.24 -4.14
C SER A 40 -13.03 -6.35 -3.68
N SER A 41 -12.56 -7.60 -3.65
CA SER A 41 -13.30 -8.68 -3.01
C SER A 41 -13.56 -8.39 -1.54
N GLY A 42 -14.75 -8.74 -1.04
CA GLY A 42 -15.17 -8.43 0.32
C GLY A 42 -14.18 -8.94 1.38
N ALA A 43 -13.77 -8.05 2.29
CA ALA A 43 -12.96 -8.32 3.48
C ALA A 43 -11.51 -8.82 3.24
N SER A 44 -10.90 -8.51 2.09
CA SER A 44 -9.48 -8.74 1.83
C SER A 44 -8.64 -7.50 2.19
N PRO A 45 -7.97 -7.45 3.35
CA PRO A 45 -7.11 -6.30 3.70
C PRO A 45 -5.91 -6.15 2.75
N GLN A 46 -5.49 -7.25 2.12
CA GLN A 46 -4.33 -7.28 1.24
C GLN A 46 -4.54 -6.47 -0.06
N SER A 47 -5.76 -6.43 -0.59
CA SER A 47 -6.08 -5.64 -1.80
C SER A 47 -6.34 -4.17 -1.51
N ASN A 48 -6.64 -3.82 -0.25
CA ASN A 48 -7.11 -2.47 0.13
C ASN A 48 -6.11 -1.68 0.96
N GLY A 49 -4.95 -2.27 1.28
CA GLY A 49 -3.95 -1.63 2.15
C GLY A 49 -3.49 -0.26 1.64
N PHE A 50 -3.46 -0.04 0.33
CA PHE A 50 -3.17 1.27 -0.27
C PHE A 50 -4.21 2.32 0.14
N THR A 51 -5.49 2.00 -0.07
CA THR A 51 -6.60 2.90 0.21
C THR A 51 -6.69 3.17 1.71
N GLU A 52 -6.45 2.16 2.54
CA GLU A 52 -6.42 2.30 3.99
C GLU A 52 -5.31 3.26 4.47
N ALA A 53 -4.11 3.14 3.90
CA ALA A 53 -3.00 4.05 4.20
C ALA A 53 -3.26 5.50 3.73
N ALA A 54 -3.83 5.67 2.53
CA ALA A 54 -4.24 6.98 2.02
C ALA A 54 -5.30 7.64 2.93
N VAL A 55 -6.27 6.85 3.41
CA VAL A 55 -7.30 7.31 4.36
C VAL A 55 -6.67 7.70 5.70
N GLU A 56 -5.73 6.92 6.23
CA GLU A 56 -5.03 7.28 7.47
C GLU A 56 -4.26 8.60 7.34
N LEU A 57 -3.54 8.78 6.24
CA LEU A 57 -2.79 10.00 5.98
C LEU A 57 -3.72 11.22 5.87
N THR A 58 -4.86 11.05 5.20
CA THR A 58 -5.88 12.10 5.07
C THR A 58 -6.49 12.45 6.43
N LYS A 59 -6.80 11.45 7.26
CA LYS A 59 -7.29 11.66 8.63
C LYS A 59 -6.31 12.45 9.49
N LYS A 60 -5.01 12.16 9.40
CA LYS A 60 -3.98 12.91 10.13
C LYS A 60 -3.97 14.39 9.75
N ARG A 61 -4.14 14.70 8.46
CA ARG A 61 -4.24 16.10 8.00
C ARG A 61 -5.49 16.79 8.51
N ILE A 62 -6.65 16.13 8.38
CA ILE A 62 -7.90 16.65 8.93
C ILE A 62 -7.72 16.97 10.41
N ALA A 63 -7.13 16.05 11.19
CA ALA A 63 -6.88 16.24 12.62
C ALA A 63 -5.98 17.46 12.91
N VAL A 64 -4.95 17.72 12.10
CA VAL A 64 -4.07 18.88 12.26
C VAL A 64 -4.77 20.20 11.87
N SER A 65 -5.74 20.14 10.96
CA SER A 65 -6.55 21.29 10.55
C SER A 65 -7.65 21.66 11.55
N TRP A 66 -7.91 20.82 12.55
CA TRP A 66 -8.80 21.16 13.66
C TRP A 66 -8.07 22.00 14.70
N THR A 67 -8.63 23.17 15.00
CA THR A 67 -8.35 23.90 16.23
C THR A 67 -9.43 23.52 17.25
N SER A 68 -9.20 23.73 18.56
CA SER A 68 -10.15 23.35 19.63
C SER A 68 -11.57 23.90 19.45
N GLU A 69 -11.75 24.94 18.64
CA GLU A 69 -13.03 25.64 18.44
C GLU A 69 -13.59 25.54 17.00
N SER A 70 -12.75 25.32 15.98
CA SER A 70 -13.18 25.33 14.58
C SER A 70 -12.22 24.61 13.63
N PHE A 71 -12.75 24.23 12.46
CA PHE A 71 -11.96 23.67 11.37
C PHE A 71 -11.37 24.80 10.52
N ASP A 72 -10.06 24.75 10.31
CA ASP A 72 -9.31 25.72 9.53
C ASP A 72 -9.10 25.19 8.09
N GLU A 73 -9.91 25.70 7.17
CA GLU A 73 -9.91 25.28 5.77
C GLU A 73 -8.61 25.67 5.04
N ASP A 74 -8.01 26.81 5.40
CA ASP A 74 -6.74 27.27 4.81
C ASP A 74 -5.59 26.35 5.22
N LYS A 75 -5.53 25.96 6.50
CA LYS A 75 -4.56 24.96 6.98
C LYS A 75 -4.76 23.62 6.29
N PHE A 76 -6.01 23.20 6.09
CA PHE A 76 -6.30 21.96 5.38
C PHE A 76 -5.82 22.02 3.93
N SER A 77 -6.19 23.07 3.19
CA SER A 77 -5.78 23.31 1.81
C SER A 77 -4.26 23.35 1.67
N THR A 78 -3.58 24.05 2.57
CA THR A 78 -2.12 24.12 2.63
C THR A 78 -1.50 22.74 2.89
N SER A 79 -2.08 21.96 3.80
CA SER A 79 -1.57 20.61 4.10
C SER A 79 -1.69 19.64 2.90
N ILE A 80 -2.73 19.81 2.08
CA ILE A 80 -2.91 19.04 0.85
C ILE A 80 -1.92 19.49 -0.22
N LEU A 81 -1.70 20.79 -0.37
CA LEU A 81 -0.71 21.34 -1.31
C LEU A 81 0.70 20.85 -0.98
N LEU A 82 1.11 20.96 0.29
CA LEU A 82 2.40 20.46 0.76
C LEU A 82 2.57 18.97 0.47
N TYR A 83 1.56 18.15 0.76
CA TYR A 83 1.63 16.73 0.46
C TYR A 83 1.88 16.42 -1.00
N LYS A 84 1.22 17.14 -1.90
CA LYS A 84 1.36 16.94 -3.33
C LYS A 84 2.78 17.25 -3.80
N ASN A 85 3.49 18.16 -3.12
CA ASN A 85 4.84 18.58 -3.47
C ASN A 85 5.95 17.88 -2.69
N VAL A 86 5.64 17.21 -1.57
CA VAL A 86 6.63 16.44 -0.82
C VAL A 86 7.06 15.22 -1.63
N PRO A 87 8.37 15.04 -1.88
CA PRO A 87 8.87 13.88 -2.60
C PRO A 87 8.55 12.60 -1.83
N CYS A 88 8.19 11.56 -2.55
CA CYS A 88 8.06 10.23 -1.98
C CYS A 88 9.45 9.64 -1.66
N GLN A 89 9.53 8.49 -1.01
CA GLN A 89 10.82 7.83 -0.72
C GLN A 89 11.66 7.62 -2.00
N GLU A 90 10.99 7.49 -3.15
CA GLU A 90 11.57 7.32 -4.48
C GLU A 90 11.82 8.65 -5.21
N GLY A 91 11.85 9.78 -4.50
CA GLY A 91 12.25 11.09 -5.02
C GLY A 91 11.18 11.88 -5.79
N ALA A 92 10.25 11.23 -6.50
CA ALA A 92 9.14 11.93 -7.18
C ALA A 92 8.00 12.31 -6.22
N SER A 93 7.47 13.52 -6.32
CA SER A 93 6.28 13.96 -5.56
C SER A 93 4.97 13.49 -6.21
N PRO A 94 3.87 13.38 -5.45
CA PRO A 94 2.56 13.02 -6.02
C PRO A 94 2.10 13.94 -7.16
N ALA A 95 2.40 15.25 -7.08
CA ALA A 95 2.10 16.20 -8.15
C ALA A 95 2.88 15.88 -9.43
N MET A 96 4.16 15.53 -9.32
CA MET A 96 4.97 15.17 -10.48
C MET A 96 4.43 13.90 -11.15
N LEU A 97 4.02 12.90 -10.36
CA LEU A 97 3.46 11.65 -10.88
C LEU A 97 2.07 11.84 -11.51
N ALA A 98 1.23 12.72 -10.94
CA ALA A 98 -0.16 12.88 -11.39
C ALA A 98 -0.33 13.96 -12.47
N LEU A 99 0.42 15.05 -12.38
CA LEU A 99 0.25 16.25 -13.21
C LEU A 99 1.42 16.48 -14.18
N ASN A 100 2.45 15.63 -14.12
CA ASN A 100 3.69 15.81 -14.87
C ASN A 100 4.25 17.23 -14.72
N ARG A 101 4.19 17.78 -13.51
CA ARG A 101 4.91 19.00 -13.08
C ARG A 101 4.86 19.14 -11.56
N PRO A 102 5.88 19.73 -10.93
CA PRO A 102 5.75 20.22 -9.56
C PRO A 102 4.74 21.38 -9.51
N ILE A 103 4.05 21.55 -8.38
CA ILE A 103 3.14 22.68 -8.14
C ILE A 103 3.92 23.71 -7.33
N GLU A 104 3.76 25.00 -7.63
CA GLU A 104 4.29 26.07 -6.78
C GLU A 104 3.62 26.03 -5.40
N ASP A 105 4.42 26.00 -4.34
CA ASP A 105 3.93 26.11 -2.97
C ASP A 105 4.30 27.46 -2.34
N CYS A 106 3.98 27.61 -1.06
CA CYS A 106 4.31 28.81 -0.30
C CYS A 106 5.79 28.85 0.13
N LEU A 107 6.60 27.85 -0.23
CA LEU A 107 8.02 27.81 0.10
C LEU A 107 8.84 28.40 -1.04
N PRO A 108 9.92 29.13 -0.75
CA PRO A 108 10.81 29.61 -1.79
C PRO A 108 11.50 28.41 -2.46
N MET A 109 11.14 28.15 -3.71
CA MET A 109 11.82 27.17 -4.57
C MET A 109 12.61 27.89 -5.64
N HIS A 110 13.66 27.23 -6.13
CA HIS A 110 14.47 27.74 -7.23
C HIS A 110 13.78 27.41 -8.57
N ASP A 111 13.86 28.30 -9.56
CA ASP A 111 13.19 28.15 -10.86
C ASP A 111 13.59 26.85 -11.59
N THR A 112 14.79 26.33 -11.34
CA THR A 112 15.26 25.07 -11.91
C THR A 112 14.45 23.86 -11.44
N THR A 113 13.77 23.94 -10.30
CA THR A 113 12.88 22.88 -9.81
C THR A 113 11.70 22.65 -10.76
N PHE A 114 11.31 23.68 -11.52
CA PHE A 114 10.23 23.61 -12.52
C PHE A 114 10.75 23.35 -13.94
N ALA A 115 12.07 23.26 -14.15
CA ALA A 115 12.67 23.05 -15.45
C ALA A 115 12.31 21.68 -16.04
N VAL A 116 12.11 21.60 -17.36
CA VAL A 116 11.69 20.37 -18.06
C VAL A 116 12.58 19.15 -17.76
N GLU A 117 13.82 19.38 -17.31
CA GLU A 117 14.81 18.34 -17.03
C GLU A 117 14.38 17.32 -15.98
N TRP A 118 13.55 17.71 -15.00
CA TRP A 118 13.04 16.77 -13.99
C TRP A 118 12.23 15.62 -14.62
N ARG A 119 11.69 15.78 -15.82
CA ARG A 119 10.91 14.72 -16.52
C ARG A 119 11.76 13.49 -16.84
N TRP A 120 13.05 13.68 -17.14
CA TRP A 120 13.96 12.56 -17.41
C TRP A 120 14.29 11.81 -16.13
N GLU A 121 14.43 12.52 -15.00
CA GLU A 121 14.62 11.94 -13.67
C GLU A 121 13.44 11.04 -13.29
N VAL A 122 12.20 11.52 -13.48
CA VAL A 122 10.98 10.74 -13.19
C VAL A 122 10.90 9.49 -14.05
N SER A 123 11.22 9.57 -15.34
CA SER A 123 11.21 8.40 -16.22
C SER A 123 12.26 7.35 -15.81
N ALA A 124 13.45 7.79 -15.37
CA ALA A 124 14.46 6.89 -14.84
C ALA A 124 13.99 6.22 -13.53
N GLN A 125 13.32 6.97 -12.65
CA GLN A 125 12.74 6.45 -11.41
C GLN A 125 11.60 5.45 -11.67
N GLU A 126 10.75 5.68 -12.67
CA GLU A 126 9.71 4.72 -13.07
C GLU A 126 10.31 3.37 -13.51
N GLN A 127 11.42 3.39 -14.26
CA GLN A 127 12.12 2.16 -14.65
C GLN A 127 12.70 1.43 -13.44
N GLN A 128 13.27 2.15 -12.48
CA GLN A 128 13.76 1.56 -11.23
C GLN A 128 12.62 0.93 -10.43
N LYS A 129 11.47 1.63 -10.31
CA LYS A 129 10.26 1.14 -9.65
C LYS A 129 9.76 -0.15 -10.27
N GLU A 130 9.80 -0.27 -11.59
CA GLU A 130 9.37 -1.50 -12.25
C GLU A 130 10.27 -2.68 -11.85
N GLY A 131 11.59 -2.49 -11.87
CA GLY A 131 12.54 -3.51 -11.39
C GLY A 131 12.37 -3.85 -9.90
N GLU A 132 11.99 -2.90 -9.06
CA GLU A 132 11.68 -3.16 -7.65
C GLU A 132 10.37 -3.91 -7.45
N LYS A 133 9.33 -3.61 -8.23
CA LYS A 133 8.08 -4.40 -8.23
C LYS A 133 8.38 -5.83 -8.61
N GLU A 134 9.17 -6.05 -9.66
CA GLU A 134 9.57 -7.40 -10.08
C GLU A 134 10.30 -8.15 -8.95
N ARG A 135 11.24 -7.48 -8.26
CA ARG A 135 11.89 -8.04 -7.07
C ARG A 135 10.89 -8.35 -5.97
N GLN A 136 9.97 -7.44 -5.65
CA GLN A 136 8.95 -7.66 -4.63
C GLN A 136 8.07 -8.87 -4.97
N VAL A 137 7.64 -9.01 -6.23
CA VAL A 137 6.88 -10.16 -6.73
C VAL A 137 7.70 -11.44 -6.60
N TYR A 138 8.97 -11.41 -6.99
CA TYR A 138 9.88 -12.55 -6.84
C TYR A 138 9.98 -12.99 -5.38
N TYR A 139 10.31 -12.07 -4.46
CA TYR A 139 10.46 -12.39 -3.04
C TYR A 139 9.15 -12.81 -2.37
N TYR A 140 8.03 -12.23 -2.77
CA TYR A 140 6.71 -12.63 -2.29
C TYR A 140 6.38 -14.07 -2.73
N ASN A 141 6.70 -14.43 -3.97
CA ASN A 141 6.41 -15.75 -4.53
C ASN A 141 7.48 -16.82 -4.24
N LEU A 142 8.67 -16.46 -3.74
CA LEU A 142 9.79 -17.37 -3.45
C LEU A 142 9.42 -18.62 -2.63
N HIS A 143 8.43 -18.48 -1.75
CA HIS A 143 8.00 -19.54 -0.83
C HIS A 143 6.56 -19.98 -1.07
N THR A 144 5.91 -19.46 -2.12
CA THR A 144 4.54 -19.85 -2.48
C THR A 144 4.57 -21.08 -3.37
N GLN A 145 3.64 -22.00 -3.14
CA GLN A 145 3.40 -23.12 -4.04
C GLN A 145 2.31 -22.72 -5.05
N GLU A 146 2.50 -23.10 -6.31
CA GLU A 146 1.45 -22.94 -7.32
C GLU A 146 0.26 -23.83 -6.97
N LEU A 147 -0.90 -23.20 -6.75
CA LEU A 147 -2.15 -23.90 -6.50
C LEU A 147 -2.90 -24.11 -7.82
N THR A 148 -3.59 -25.26 -7.93
CA THR A 148 -4.44 -25.52 -9.09
C THR A 148 -5.61 -24.53 -9.12
N PRO A 149 -5.89 -23.89 -10.27
CA PRO A 149 -7.03 -23.00 -10.41
C PRO A 149 -8.34 -23.73 -10.07
N LEU A 150 -9.25 -23.04 -9.36
CA LEU A 150 -10.55 -23.59 -9.00
C LEU A 150 -11.36 -23.88 -10.27
N LYS A 151 -11.91 -25.09 -10.37
CA LYS A 151 -12.81 -25.45 -11.47
C LYS A 151 -14.13 -24.72 -11.33
N ILE A 152 -14.65 -24.23 -12.46
CA ILE A 152 -16.04 -23.75 -12.55
C ILE A 152 -16.94 -24.89 -12.06
N SER A 153 -17.90 -24.58 -11.17
CA SER A 153 -18.78 -25.51 -10.45
C SER A 153 -18.17 -26.34 -9.31
N ALA A 154 -16.94 -26.07 -8.87
CA ALA A 154 -16.42 -26.67 -7.64
C ALA A 154 -17.19 -26.15 -6.40
N GLN A 155 -17.58 -27.06 -5.49
CA GLN A 155 -18.13 -26.65 -4.20
C GLN A 155 -17.00 -26.07 -3.34
N VAL A 156 -17.16 -24.81 -2.93
CA VAL A 156 -16.20 -24.09 -2.10
C VAL A 156 -16.81 -23.79 -0.72
N LEU A 157 -15.96 -23.81 0.29
CA LEU A 157 -16.32 -23.32 1.62
C LEU A 157 -16.04 -21.81 1.66
N VAL A 158 -17.05 -21.02 2.03
CA VAL A 158 -16.91 -19.57 2.22
C VAL A 158 -16.88 -19.28 3.72
N GLN A 159 -15.92 -18.45 4.14
CA GLN A 159 -15.85 -18.02 5.54
C GLN A 159 -16.80 -16.84 5.77
N HIS A 160 -17.71 -16.98 6.73
CA HIS A 160 -18.58 -15.89 7.13
C HIS A 160 -17.78 -14.78 7.83
N ARG A 161 -17.89 -13.54 7.35
CA ARG A 161 -17.03 -12.41 7.75
C ARG A 161 -17.03 -12.11 9.26
N ILE A 162 -18.21 -12.20 9.89
CA ILE A 162 -18.42 -11.80 11.30
C ILE A 162 -18.17 -12.97 12.24
N THR A 163 -18.83 -14.11 11.99
CA THR A 163 -18.77 -15.29 12.86
C THR A 163 -17.53 -16.15 12.65
N LYS A 164 -16.78 -15.92 11.56
CA LYS A 164 -15.58 -16.67 11.14
C LYS A 164 -15.80 -18.17 10.90
N LYS A 165 -17.05 -18.63 10.88
CA LYS A 165 -17.44 -20.00 10.56
C LYS A 165 -17.40 -20.25 9.06
N TRP A 166 -17.09 -21.47 8.65
CA TRP A 166 -17.09 -21.90 7.26
C TRP A 166 -18.44 -22.53 6.89
N SER A 167 -19.02 -22.14 5.76
CA SER A 167 -20.24 -22.75 5.23
C SER A 167 -20.12 -23.05 3.74
N THR A 168 -20.80 -24.10 3.28
CA THR A 168 -20.96 -24.43 1.85
C THR A 168 -22.17 -23.77 1.23
N ARG A 169 -23.14 -23.32 2.05
CA ARG A 169 -24.34 -22.62 1.59
C ARG A 169 -24.09 -21.12 1.62
N VAL A 170 -24.19 -20.51 0.44
CA VAL A 170 -24.39 -19.06 0.32
C VAL A 170 -25.84 -18.82 0.71
N SER A 171 -26.08 -18.51 1.98
CA SER A 171 -27.38 -18.07 2.50
C SER A 171 -27.45 -16.55 2.55
#